data_AF-A0A915NVC2-F1
#
_entry.id   AF-A0A915NVC2-F1
#
_cell.length_a   1.000
_cell.length_b   1.000
_cell.length_c   1.000
_cell.angle_alpha   90.00
_cell.angle_beta   90.00
_cell.angle_gamma   90.00
#
_symmetry.space_group_name_H-M   'P 1'
#
loop_
_entity.id
_entity.type
_entity.pdbx_description
1 polymer ?
#
loop_
_entity_poly.entity_id
_entity_poly.type
_entity_poly.pdbx_seq_one_letter_code
_entity_poly.pdbx_strand_id
1 'polypeptide(L)'
;MEQQSSNLTGDFAKPEISFFGYYGNPRSFTTWIEPPSLTNPFSWLNLLRWVFLEKGHPKILDEDAEEKLPVHTPKFPINSPLGSTWMGHATLFVRIDGISLLTDPVI
;
A
#
# COMPACT_ATOMS: atom_id res chain seq x y z
N MET A 1 20.11 28.84 -8.74
CA MET A 1 19.07 28.00 -9.34
C MET A 1 17.90 28.01 -8.39
N GLU A 2 16.93 28.89 -8.67
CA GLU A 2 15.72 29.06 -7.87
C GLU A 2 14.84 27.82 -8.04
N GLN A 3 14.48 27.18 -6.94
CA GLN A 3 13.41 26.21 -6.92
C GLN A 3 12.10 26.97 -7.17
N GLN A 4 11.53 26.81 -8.36
CA GLN A 4 10.13 27.13 -8.59
C GLN A 4 9.29 26.22 -7.70
N SER A 5 8.89 26.75 -6.54
CA SER A 5 7.76 26.24 -5.78
C SER A 5 6.53 26.39 -6.66
N SER A 6 6.15 25.31 -7.35
CA SER A 6 4.86 25.25 -7.99
C SER A 6 3.81 25.38 -6.88
N ASN A 7 3.01 26.44 -6.96
CA ASN A 7 1.82 26.62 -6.16
C ASN A 7 0.91 25.40 -6.34
N LEU A 8 1.01 24.42 -5.43
CA LEU A 8 0.04 23.34 -5.27
C LEU A 8 -1.20 23.93 -4.58
N THR A 9 -1.89 24.85 -5.25
CA THR A 9 -3.22 25.36 -4.86
C THR A 9 -4.32 24.36 -5.22
N GLY A 10 -4.06 23.08 -5.01
CA GLY A 10 -5.07 22.03 -5.10
C GLY A 10 -5.41 21.61 -3.69
N ASP A 11 -6.58 22.02 -3.20
CA ASP A 11 -7.12 21.47 -1.96
C ASP A 11 -7.04 19.94 -2.01
N PHE A 12 -6.52 19.33 -0.95
CA PHE A 12 -6.46 17.87 -0.83
C PHE A 12 -7.84 17.27 -1.14
N ALA A 13 -7.91 16.32 -2.06
CA ALA A 13 -9.16 15.75 -2.53
C ALA A 13 -9.90 15.07 -1.37
N LYS A 14 -11.03 15.62 -0.96
CA LYS A 14 -11.83 15.12 0.18
C LYS A 14 -12.70 13.95 -0.26
N PRO A 15 -12.96 12.96 0.63
CA PRO A 15 -13.90 11.89 0.34
C PRO A 15 -15.31 12.44 0.14
N GLU A 16 -16.09 11.78 -0.72
CA GLU A 16 -17.51 12.10 -0.87
C GLU A 16 -18.30 11.49 0.28
N ILE A 17 -19.29 12.20 0.80
CA ILE A 17 -20.21 11.65 1.80
C ILE A 17 -21.51 11.32 1.08
N SER A 18 -21.82 10.04 0.94
CA SER A 18 -23.09 9.58 0.39
C SER A 18 -24.25 10.00 1.30
N PHE A 19 -25.47 10.01 0.73
CA PHE A 19 -26.69 10.32 1.48
C PHE A 19 -26.90 9.43 2.71
N PHE A 20 -26.38 8.20 2.69
CA PHE A 20 -26.45 7.26 3.82
C PHE A 20 -25.25 7.33 4.77
N GLY A 21 -24.37 8.34 4.63
CA GLY A 21 -23.24 8.58 5.53
C GLY A 21 -21.97 7.76 5.23
N TYR A 22 -21.95 6.98 4.16
CA TYR A 22 -20.75 6.26 3.73
C TYR A 22 -19.76 7.19 3.02
N TYR A 23 -18.48 7.01 3.32
CA TYR A 23 -17.39 7.67 2.61
C TYR A 23 -17.14 7.00 1.25
N GLY A 24 -17.12 7.79 0.18
CA GLY A 24 -16.74 7.39 -1.17
C GLY A 24 -15.44 8.06 -1.60
N ASN A 25 -14.78 7.48 -2.61
CA ASN A 25 -13.55 8.03 -3.17
C ASN A 25 -13.79 9.43 -3.77
N PRO A 26 -12.83 10.37 -3.67
CA PRO A 26 -12.95 11.66 -4.34
C PRO A 26 -13.16 11.51 -5.86
N ARG A 27 -14.04 12.32 -6.46
CA ARG A 27 -14.30 12.29 -7.92
C ARG A 27 -13.07 12.48 -8.80
N SER A 28 -12.03 13.13 -8.28
CA SER A 28 -10.77 13.31 -8.99
C SER A 28 -9.95 12.03 -9.15
N PHE A 29 -10.27 10.96 -8.41
CA PHE A 29 -9.52 9.70 -8.44
C PHE A 29 -10.11 8.77 -9.50
N THR A 30 -9.91 9.14 -10.77
CA THR A 30 -10.47 8.43 -11.95
C THR A 30 -9.78 7.10 -12.27
N THR A 31 -8.58 6.87 -11.71
CA THR A 31 -7.78 5.65 -11.92
C THR A 31 -7.97 4.60 -10.83
N TRP A 32 -8.68 4.93 -9.75
CA TRP A 32 -9.08 3.94 -8.76
C TRP A 32 -10.18 3.08 -9.38
N ILE A 33 -9.79 1.90 -9.88
CA ILE A 33 -10.72 0.84 -10.26
C ILE A 33 -11.57 0.57 -9.03
N GLU A 34 -12.90 0.69 -9.17
CA GLU A 34 -13.84 0.45 -8.08
C GLU A 34 -13.43 -0.84 -7.34
N PRO A 35 -13.01 -0.77 -6.06
CA PRO A 35 -12.81 -1.98 -5.29
C PRO A 35 -14.13 -2.75 -5.26
N PRO A 36 -14.12 -4.05 -4.98
CA PRO A 36 -15.27 -4.91 -5.10
C PRO A 36 -16.53 -4.24 -4.51
N SER A 37 -17.45 -3.80 -5.38
CA SER A 37 -18.55 -2.89 -5.05
C SER A 37 -19.87 -3.63 -5.09
N LEU A 38 -20.73 -3.40 -4.09
CA LEU A 38 -22.09 -3.94 -4.06
C LEU A 38 -22.99 -3.34 -5.14
N THR A 39 -22.59 -2.25 -5.80
CA THR A 39 -23.38 -1.57 -6.84
C THR A 39 -23.04 -2.02 -8.25
N ASN A 40 -21.94 -2.76 -8.45
CA ASN A 40 -21.50 -3.23 -9.76
C ASN A 40 -21.72 -4.76 -9.88
N PRO A 41 -22.55 -5.23 -10.85
CA PRO A 41 -22.91 -6.63 -11.01
C PRO A 41 -21.77 -7.53 -11.54
N PHE A 42 -20.58 -7.02 -11.84
CA PHE A 42 -19.39 -7.87 -12.03
C PHE A 42 -18.52 -7.93 -10.78
N SER A 43 -18.73 -7.00 -9.86
CA SER A 43 -17.94 -6.80 -8.64
C SER A 43 -18.50 -7.61 -7.46
N TRP A 44 -19.82 -7.85 -7.40
CA TRP A 44 -20.42 -8.81 -6.44
C TRP A 44 -19.91 -10.25 -6.64
N LEU A 45 -19.70 -10.69 -7.89
CA LEU A 45 -19.12 -12.01 -8.18
C LEU A 45 -17.70 -12.12 -7.61
N ASN A 46 -16.93 -11.04 -7.70
CA ASN A 46 -15.58 -10.97 -7.12
C ASN A 46 -15.63 -10.95 -5.59
N LEU A 47 -16.58 -10.24 -4.97
CA LEU A 47 -16.82 -10.28 -3.52
C LEU A 47 -17.18 -11.69 -3.05
N LEU A 48 -18.14 -12.35 -3.70
CA LEU A 48 -18.53 -13.72 -3.34
C LEU A 48 -17.37 -14.68 -3.56
N ARG A 49 -16.63 -14.54 -4.67
CA ARG A 49 -15.41 -15.34 -4.88
C ARG A 49 -14.40 -15.11 -3.76
N TRP A 50 -14.20 -13.88 -3.35
CA TRP A 50 -13.30 -13.57 -2.25
C TRP A 50 -13.77 -14.20 -0.92
N VAL A 51 -15.05 -14.02 -0.56
CA VAL A 51 -15.62 -14.55 0.69
C VAL A 51 -15.65 -16.08 0.73
N PHE A 52 -15.93 -16.75 -0.40
CA PHE A 52 -16.19 -18.18 -0.43
C PHE A 52 -15.06 -19.04 -1.03
N LEU A 53 -14.22 -18.49 -1.91
CA LEU A 53 -13.19 -19.24 -2.65
C LEU A 53 -11.76 -18.83 -2.27
N GLU A 54 -11.52 -17.57 -1.89
CA GLU A 54 -10.22 -17.22 -1.33
C GLU A 54 -10.13 -17.76 0.09
N LYS A 55 -9.38 -18.86 0.22
CA LYS A 55 -8.91 -19.32 1.52
C LYS A 55 -8.10 -18.16 2.11
N GLY A 56 -8.48 -17.70 3.31
CA GLY A 56 -7.73 -16.69 4.03
C GLY A 56 -6.24 -17.05 4.11
N HIS A 57 -5.40 -16.04 4.36
CA HIS A 57 -3.98 -16.23 4.56
C HIS A 57 -3.78 -17.36 5.58
N PRO A 58 -3.03 -18.43 5.27
CA PRO A 58 -2.74 -19.46 6.25
C PRO A 58 -2.11 -18.76 7.44
N LYS A 59 -2.82 -18.73 8.57
CA LYS A 59 -2.31 -18.16 9.80
C LYS A 59 -1.16 -19.07 10.22
N ILE A 60 0.06 -18.61 9.98
CA ILE A 60 1.25 -19.27 10.49
C ILE A 60 1.10 -19.22 12.01
N LEU A 61 1.18 -20.40 12.65
CA LEU A 61 1.18 -20.48 14.10
C LEU A 61 2.46 -19.81 14.60
N ASP A 62 2.40 -19.10 15.73
CA ASP A 62 3.54 -18.33 16.24
C ASP A 62 4.79 -19.22 16.42
N GLU A 63 4.60 -20.50 16.75
CA GLU A 63 5.66 -21.52 16.88
C GLU A 63 6.39 -21.84 15.56
N ASP A 64 5.70 -21.71 14.42
CA ASP A 64 6.23 -21.95 13.08
C ASP A 64 6.76 -20.67 12.43
N ALA A 65 6.40 -19.50 12.95
CA ALA A 65 6.68 -18.21 12.33
C ALA A 65 8.18 -17.89 12.34
N GLU A 66 8.86 -18.18 13.45
CA GLU A 66 10.31 -17.96 13.58
C GLU A 66 11.11 -18.80 12.58
N GLU A 67 10.66 -20.03 12.29
CA GLU A 67 11.29 -20.93 11.33
C GLU A 67 10.95 -20.56 9.88
N LYS A 68 9.67 -20.28 9.59
CA LYS A 68 9.18 -20.04 8.22
C LYS A 68 9.44 -18.62 7.72
N LEU A 69 9.47 -17.64 8.62
CA LEU A 69 9.62 -16.21 8.32
C LEU A 69 10.57 -15.54 9.33
N PRO A 70 11.86 -15.93 9.36
CA PRO A 70 12.81 -15.39 10.32
C PRO A 70 13.02 -13.88 10.11
N VAL A 71 12.96 -13.13 11.21
CA VAL A 71 13.27 -11.69 11.19
C VAL A 71 14.78 -11.52 11.32
N HIS A 72 15.40 -10.98 10.27
CA HIS A 72 16.83 -10.72 10.27
C HIS A 72 17.16 -9.28 10.64
N THR A 73 18.32 -9.08 11.27
CA THR A 73 18.90 -7.74 11.42
C THR A 73 19.24 -7.17 10.04
N PRO A 74 18.68 -6.02 9.66
CA PRO A 74 18.85 -5.49 8.32
C PRO A 74 20.29 -5.05 8.05
N LYS A 75 20.80 -5.39 6.86
CA LYS A 75 22.06 -4.87 6.33
C LYS A 75 21.75 -3.86 5.24
N PHE A 76 21.85 -2.58 5.57
CA PHE A 76 21.53 -1.51 4.63
C PHE A 76 22.60 -1.39 3.53
N PRO A 77 22.20 -1.22 2.26
CA PRO A 77 23.11 -1.11 1.12
C PRO A 77 23.77 0.28 1.01
N ILE A 78 24.33 0.81 2.12
CA ILE A 78 24.85 2.19 2.22
C ILE A 78 25.94 2.48 1.18
N ASN A 79 26.78 1.49 0.85
CA ASN A 79 27.88 1.67 -0.11
C ASN A 79 27.52 1.23 -1.53
N SER A 80 26.29 0.78 -1.78
CA SER A 80 25.84 0.36 -3.11
C SER A 80 25.25 1.54 -3.88
N PRO A 81 25.52 1.67 -5.20
CA PRO A 81 24.80 2.61 -6.05
C PRO A 81 23.32 2.24 -6.19
N LEU A 82 22.97 0.96 -6.05
CA LEU A 82 21.60 0.47 -6.08
C LEU A 82 21.40 -0.66 -5.08
N GLY A 83 20.37 -0.60 -4.26
CA GLY A 83 20.03 -1.69 -3.35
C GLY A 83 18.73 -1.46 -2.60
N SER A 84 18.22 -2.51 -2.00
CA SER A 84 17.05 -2.41 -1.11
C SER A 84 17.16 -3.37 0.07
N THR A 85 16.43 -3.04 1.12
CA THR A 85 16.22 -3.89 2.29
C THR A 85 14.73 -3.88 2.60
N TRP A 86 14.08 -5.03 2.52
CA TRP A 86 12.69 -5.18 2.93
C TRP A 86 12.60 -5.18 4.45
N MET A 87 11.71 -4.37 5.00
CA MET A 87 11.53 -4.18 6.45
C MET A 87 10.17 -4.69 6.94
N GLY A 88 9.39 -5.33 6.07
CA GLY A 88 8.05 -5.84 6.38
C GLY A 88 6.94 -5.08 5.64
N HIS A 89 5.79 -5.74 5.45
CA HIS A 89 4.62 -5.20 4.73
C HIS A 89 5.02 -4.51 3.40
N ALA A 90 4.69 -3.23 3.24
CA ALA A 90 5.04 -2.37 2.11
C ALA A 90 6.26 -1.46 2.39
N THR A 91 6.98 -1.70 3.49
CA THR A 91 8.12 -0.89 3.92
C THR A 91 9.43 -1.44 3.37
N LEU A 92 10.07 -0.66 2.50
CA LEU A 92 11.40 -0.93 1.96
C LEU A 92 12.32 0.26 2.21
N PHE A 93 13.52 -0.02 2.71
CA PHE A 93 14.64 0.89 2.55
C PHE A 93 15.19 0.70 1.14
N VAL A 94 15.25 1.77 0.34
CA VAL A 94 15.74 1.74 -1.03
C VAL A 94 16.88 2.75 -1.16
N ARG A 95 17.97 2.34 -1.80
CA ARG A 95 19.10 3.20 -2.16
C ARG A 95 19.31 3.20 -3.65
N ILE A 96 19.33 4.38 -4.27
CA ILE A 96 19.56 4.58 -5.70
C ILE A 96 20.42 5.83 -5.86
N ASP A 97 21.56 5.71 -6.54
CA ASP A 97 22.50 6.77 -6.88
C ASP A 97 22.85 7.70 -5.70
N GLY A 98 23.07 7.11 -4.53
CA GLY A 98 23.43 7.82 -3.31
C GLY A 98 22.26 8.42 -2.51
N ILE A 99 21.04 8.34 -3.04
CA ILE A 99 19.81 8.75 -2.35
C ILE A 99 19.24 7.56 -1.59
N SER A 100 18.79 7.80 -0.35
CA SER A 100 18.10 6.81 0.47
C SER A 100 16.65 7.19 0.69
N LEU A 101 15.75 6.26 0.40
CA LEU A 101 14.29 6.39 0.48
C LEU A 101 13.74 5.32 1.41
N LEU A 102 12.65 5.65 2.10
CA LEU A 102 11.87 4.71 2.88
C LEU A 102 10.44 4.73 2.35
N THR A 103 9.94 3.59 1.88
CA THR A 103 8.57 3.47 1.37
C THR A 103 7.60 3.16 2.50
N ASP A 104 6.41 3.77 2.48
CA ASP A 104 5.29 3.48 3.38
C ASP A 104 5.70 3.06 4.80
N PRO A 105 6.37 3.95 5.58
CA PRO A 105 6.87 3.59 6.89
C PRO A 105 5.71 3.33 7.85
N VAL A 106 5.61 2.08 8.31
CA VAL A 106 4.74 1.67 9.41
C VAL A 106 5.64 1.28 10.58
N ILE A 107 5.53 2.02 11.69
CA ILE A 107 6.38 1.89 12.88
C ILE A 107 5.56 1.27 14.01
#